data_AF-A0A0R2XAJ2-F1
#
_entry.id   AF-A0A0R2XAJ2-F1
#
_cell.length_a   1.000
_cell.length_b   1.000
_cell.length_c   1.000
_cell.angle_alpha   90.00
_cell.angle_beta   90.00
_cell.angle_gamma   90.00
#
_symmetry.space_group_name_H-M   'P 1'
#
loop_
_entity.id
_entity.type
_entity.pdbx_description
1 polymer ?
#
loop_
_entity_poly.entity_id
_entity_poly.type
_entity_poly.pdbx_seq_one_letter_code
_entity_poly.pdbx_strand_id
1 'polypeptide(L)'
;MPMIYFVSLFSFLFILAVGAIGEDRIRLKNGEVLQGQAVKFDEGSMTLTFKFAQGTLGYPSSDLAEVNLEERPGVAEGRQAFAKGNWEEVVNRWKPSVEALMGVDSPWVLECAGGLGQAYLALGKVADAETHFGKMKKFYAQGPAALRASVGLAEATQNRDAGVLLEKLKELEGQLKEGLRPLRADREALAEYYFARGGAYEKKGDAKKALEDYLRVATLYPEPPSLGQRAEERAEGLRKANKDLVTE
;
A
#
# COMPACT_ATOMS: atom_id res chain seq x y z
N MET A 1 23.37 -70.54 -16.11
CA MET A 1 22.34 -69.53 -16.46
C MET A 1 22.60 -68.31 -15.58
N PRO A 2 23.00 -67.15 -16.13
CA PRO A 2 23.38 -66.00 -15.33
C PRO A 2 22.16 -65.16 -14.93
N MET A 3 22.22 -64.67 -13.70
CA MET A 3 21.23 -63.88 -12.98
C MET A 3 21.34 -62.41 -13.45
N ILE A 4 20.28 -61.87 -14.06
CA ILE A 4 20.22 -60.49 -14.55
C ILE A 4 19.70 -59.61 -13.40
N TYR A 5 20.57 -58.73 -12.88
CA TYR A 5 20.19 -57.68 -11.93
C TYR A 5 19.75 -56.43 -12.69
N PHE A 6 18.48 -56.06 -12.55
CA PHE A 6 17.93 -54.79 -13.04
C PHE A 6 18.19 -53.71 -11.98
N VAL A 7 19.25 -52.91 -12.16
CA VAL A 7 19.49 -51.71 -11.36
C VAL A 7 18.69 -50.58 -12.01
N SER A 8 17.53 -50.26 -11.44
CA SER A 8 16.75 -49.08 -11.83
C SER A 8 17.37 -47.85 -11.19
N LEU A 9 18.18 -47.13 -11.97
CA LEU A 9 18.77 -45.85 -11.58
C LEU A 9 17.70 -44.76 -11.79
N PHE A 10 16.92 -44.45 -10.75
CA PHE A 10 16.05 -43.27 -10.73
C PHE A 10 16.92 -42.02 -10.64
N SER A 11 17.26 -41.44 -11.79
CA SER A 11 17.87 -40.12 -11.88
C SER A 11 16.86 -39.07 -11.41
N PHE A 12 16.97 -38.65 -10.14
CA PHE A 12 16.35 -37.43 -9.65
C PHE A 12 17.03 -36.25 -10.33
N LEU A 13 16.42 -35.75 -11.40
CA LEU A 13 16.79 -34.48 -12.02
C LEU A 13 16.38 -33.36 -11.05
N PHE A 14 17.28 -32.99 -10.14
CA PHE A 14 17.18 -31.72 -9.43
C PHE A 14 17.42 -30.62 -10.45
N ILE A 15 16.33 -30.08 -11.02
CA ILE A 15 16.39 -28.80 -11.72
C ILE A 15 16.66 -27.75 -10.65
N LEU A 16 17.94 -27.39 -10.52
CA LEU A 16 18.33 -26.11 -9.94
C LEU A 16 17.69 -25.03 -10.81
N ALA A 17 16.56 -24.50 -10.34
CA ALA A 17 15.97 -23.29 -10.88
C ALA A 17 16.94 -22.15 -10.59
N VAL A 18 17.87 -21.93 -11.51
CA VAL A 18 18.61 -20.67 -11.61
C VAL A 18 17.55 -19.64 -11.97
N GLY A 19 17.09 -18.89 -10.96
CA GLY A 19 16.12 -17.82 -11.16
C GLY A 19 16.67 -16.82 -12.16
N ALA A 20 16.06 -16.76 -13.34
CA ALA A 20 16.17 -15.58 -14.17
C ALA A 20 15.59 -14.41 -13.37
N ILE A 21 16.28 -13.28 -13.37
CA ILE A 21 15.73 -12.05 -12.81
C ILE A 21 14.46 -11.70 -13.61
N GLY A 22 13.32 -11.74 -12.92
CA GLY A 22 12.27 -10.73 -13.04
C GLY A 22 11.06 -11.00 -13.94
N GLU A 23 10.37 -12.13 -13.80
CA GLU A 23 9.02 -12.31 -14.39
C GLU A 23 7.95 -12.34 -13.30
N ASP A 24 6.81 -11.69 -13.57
CA ASP A 24 5.63 -11.75 -12.71
C ASP A 24 5.00 -13.13 -12.78
N ARG A 25 4.33 -13.51 -11.69
CA ARG A 25 3.65 -14.80 -11.57
C ARG A 25 2.21 -14.60 -11.13
N ILE A 26 1.29 -15.28 -11.81
CA ILE A 26 -0.09 -15.43 -11.35
C ILE A 26 -0.38 -16.90 -11.10
N ARG A 27 -1.23 -17.16 -10.10
CA ARG A 27 -1.87 -18.45 -9.90
C ARG A 27 -3.37 -18.26 -10.08
N LEU A 28 -3.96 -19.03 -10.97
CA LEU A 28 -5.39 -19.04 -11.20
C LEU A 28 -6.10 -19.95 -10.17
N LYS A 29 -7.40 -19.73 -9.97
CA LYS A 29 -8.22 -20.55 -9.05
C LYS A 29 -8.36 -22.01 -9.47
N ASN A 30 -8.17 -22.32 -10.75
CA ASN A 30 -8.09 -23.69 -11.26
C ASN A 30 -6.75 -24.38 -10.90
N GLY A 31 -5.81 -23.68 -10.26
CA GLY A 31 -4.50 -24.19 -9.87
C GLY A 31 -3.38 -23.93 -10.88
N GLU A 32 -3.70 -23.44 -12.08
CA GLU A 32 -2.73 -23.12 -13.11
C GLU A 32 -1.82 -21.97 -12.66
N VAL A 33 -0.53 -22.10 -12.97
CA VAL A 33 0.49 -21.12 -12.62
C VAL A 33 1.12 -20.62 -13.91
N LEU A 34 1.14 -19.31 -14.08
CA LEU A 34 1.63 -18.65 -15.28
C LEU A 34 2.73 -17.66 -14.91
N GLN A 35 3.74 -17.57 -15.78
CA GLN A 35 4.85 -16.62 -15.68
C GLN A 35 4.84 -15.71 -16.90
N GLY A 36 5.02 -14.42 -16.69
CA GLY A 36 5.01 -13.43 -17.75
C GLY A 36 5.16 -12.02 -17.17
N GLN A 37 4.58 -11.02 -17.82
CA GLN A 37 4.62 -9.64 -17.34
C GLN A 37 3.22 -9.04 -17.26
N ALA A 38 2.79 -8.65 -16.06
CA ALA A 38 1.59 -7.86 -15.86
C ALA A 38 1.77 -6.46 -16.47
N VAL A 39 0.89 -6.12 -17.40
CA VAL A 39 0.95 -4.88 -18.19
C VAL A 39 -0.02 -3.85 -17.65
N LYS A 40 -1.30 -4.23 -17.50
CA LYS A 40 -2.37 -3.30 -17.16
C LYS A 40 -3.52 -4.02 -16.48
N PHE A 41 -4.05 -3.43 -15.41
CA PHE A 41 -5.36 -3.74 -14.88
C PHE A 41 -6.42 -2.84 -15.53
N ASP A 42 -7.42 -3.44 -16.17
CA ASP A 42 -8.47 -2.71 -16.85
C ASP A 42 -9.72 -2.58 -15.97
N GLU A 43 -10.09 -1.35 -15.65
CA GLU A 43 -11.22 -1.03 -14.77
C GLU A 43 -12.58 -1.49 -15.33
N GLY A 44 -12.76 -1.41 -16.65
CA GLY A 44 -14.06 -1.69 -17.28
C GLY A 44 -14.37 -3.18 -17.31
N SER A 45 -13.36 -3.99 -17.59
CA SER A 45 -13.47 -5.45 -17.66
C SER A 45 -13.05 -6.16 -16.37
N MET A 46 -12.42 -5.45 -15.42
CA MET A 46 -11.82 -6.01 -14.20
C MET A 46 -10.82 -7.13 -14.51
N THR A 47 -10.04 -6.95 -15.59
CA THR A 47 -9.05 -7.93 -16.07
C THR A 47 -7.62 -7.44 -15.91
N LEU A 48 -6.71 -8.35 -15.55
CA LEU A 48 -5.28 -8.13 -15.56
C LEU A 48 -4.70 -8.66 -16.87
N THR A 49 -4.15 -7.77 -17.69
CA THR A 49 -3.46 -8.12 -18.93
C THR A 49 -2.04 -8.58 -18.62
N PHE A 50 -1.70 -9.79 -19.05
CA PHE A 50 -0.37 -10.37 -18.99
C PHE A 50 0.22 -10.49 -20.39
N LYS A 51 1.51 -10.15 -20.51
CA LYS A 51 2.33 -10.33 -21.70
C LYS A 51 3.20 -11.56 -21.54
N PHE A 52 3.19 -12.40 -22.58
CA PHE A 52 4.02 -13.58 -22.76
C PHE A 52 4.84 -13.43 -24.05
N ALA A 53 5.72 -14.39 -24.34
CA ALA A 53 6.52 -14.38 -25.56
C ALA A 53 5.66 -14.39 -26.84
N GLN A 54 4.52 -15.08 -26.83
CA GLN A 54 3.64 -15.25 -28.00
C GLN A 54 2.52 -14.21 -28.12
N GLY A 55 2.39 -13.28 -27.17
CA GLY A 55 1.33 -12.27 -27.18
C GLY A 55 0.85 -11.87 -25.78
N THR A 56 -0.33 -11.28 -25.71
CA THR A 56 -0.95 -10.85 -24.44
C THR A 56 -2.26 -11.59 -24.20
N LEU A 57 -2.56 -11.92 -22.95
CA LEU A 57 -3.85 -12.46 -22.53
C LEU A 57 -4.39 -11.71 -21.31
N GLY A 58 -5.70 -11.48 -21.27
CA GLY A 58 -6.39 -10.89 -20.13
C GLY A 58 -6.93 -11.96 -19.19
N TYR A 59 -6.72 -11.78 -17.89
CA TYR A 59 -7.22 -12.67 -16.85
C TYR A 59 -8.19 -11.91 -15.95
N PRO A 60 -9.47 -12.32 -15.86
CA PRO A 60 -10.42 -11.71 -14.93
C PRO A 60 -9.90 -11.79 -13.49
N SER A 61 -10.03 -10.70 -12.73
CA SER A 61 -9.66 -10.67 -11.30
C SER A 61 -10.38 -11.75 -10.49
N SER A 62 -11.60 -12.13 -10.90
CA SER A 62 -12.36 -13.22 -10.31
C SER A 62 -11.68 -14.58 -10.42
N ASP A 63 -10.76 -14.76 -11.38
CA ASP A 63 -10.13 -16.03 -11.68
C ASP A 63 -8.72 -16.11 -11.08
N LEU A 64 -8.18 -14.97 -10.61
CA LEU A 64 -6.89 -14.88 -9.94
C LEU A 64 -7.02 -15.39 -8.50
N ALA A 65 -6.18 -16.34 -8.13
CA ALA A 65 -6.03 -16.81 -6.75
C ALA A 65 -4.87 -16.13 -6.02
N GLU A 66 -3.79 -15.80 -6.75
CA GLU A 66 -2.60 -15.14 -6.22
C GLU A 66 -1.91 -14.39 -7.34
N VAL A 67 -1.38 -13.20 -7.02
CA VAL A 67 -0.62 -12.38 -7.95
C VAL A 67 0.67 -11.96 -7.26
N ASN A 68 1.81 -12.37 -7.81
CA ASN A 68 3.12 -11.99 -7.33
C ASN A 68 3.82 -11.20 -8.44
N LEU A 69 3.94 -9.90 -8.25
CA LEU A 69 4.53 -8.99 -9.21
C LEU A 69 5.90 -8.54 -8.74
N GLU A 70 6.85 -8.54 -9.66
CA GLU A 70 8.15 -7.92 -9.46
C GLU A 70 8.00 -6.39 -9.39
N GLU A 71 8.78 -5.76 -8.52
CA GLU A 71 8.73 -4.31 -8.35
C GLU A 71 9.13 -3.61 -9.64
N ARG A 72 8.34 -2.62 -10.05
CA ARG A 72 8.61 -1.86 -11.27
C ARG A 72 9.75 -0.85 -11.06
N PRO A 73 10.51 -0.52 -12.11
CA PRO A 73 11.50 0.55 -12.06
C PRO A 73 10.88 1.85 -11.53
N GLY A 74 11.58 2.54 -10.63
CA GLY A 74 11.08 3.74 -9.96
C GLY A 74 10.42 3.48 -8.60
N VAL A 75 9.98 2.26 -8.28
CA VAL A 75 9.32 1.99 -6.99
C VAL A 75 10.27 2.26 -5.82
N ALA A 76 11.52 1.81 -5.91
CA ALA A 76 12.52 2.00 -4.87
C ALA A 76 12.93 3.49 -4.73
N GLU A 77 13.13 4.19 -5.84
CA GLU A 77 13.43 5.63 -5.85
C GLU A 77 12.26 6.45 -5.30
N GLY A 78 11.03 6.07 -5.62
CA GLY A 78 9.83 6.68 -5.06
C GLY A 78 9.73 6.46 -3.56
N ARG A 79 10.12 5.29 -3.02
CA ARG A 79 10.22 5.06 -1.56
C ARG A 79 11.24 5.99 -0.91
N GLN A 80 12.41 6.20 -1.55
CA GLN A 80 13.41 7.14 -1.05
C GLN A 80 12.90 8.59 -1.08
N ALA A 81 12.17 8.98 -2.14
CA ALA A 81 11.55 10.28 -2.24
C ALA A 81 10.46 10.48 -1.17
N PHE A 82 9.65 9.45 -0.94
CA PHE A 82 8.58 9.43 0.07
C PHE A 82 9.15 9.63 1.48
N ALA A 83 10.26 8.96 1.80
CA ALA A 83 11.02 9.14 3.05
C ALA A 83 11.53 10.57 3.25
N LYS A 84 11.94 11.25 2.17
CA LYS A 84 12.45 12.62 2.23
C LYS A 84 11.35 13.68 2.14
N GLY A 85 10.08 13.28 2.07
CA GLY A 85 8.96 14.19 1.82
C GLY A 85 9.03 14.88 0.45
N ASN A 86 9.77 14.32 -0.52
CA ASN A 86 9.83 14.82 -1.89
C ASN A 86 8.62 14.31 -2.69
N TRP A 87 7.46 14.90 -2.43
CA TRP A 87 6.17 14.43 -2.96
C TRP A 87 6.07 14.50 -4.48
N GLU A 88 6.72 15.47 -5.13
CA GLU A 88 6.74 15.55 -6.59
C GLU A 88 7.45 14.34 -7.21
N GLU A 89 8.61 13.98 -6.66
CA GLU A 89 9.34 12.81 -7.14
C GLU A 89 8.60 11.50 -6.83
N VAL A 90 7.90 11.41 -5.70
CA VAL A 90 6.99 10.29 -5.42
C VAL A 90 5.96 10.15 -6.54
N VAL A 91 5.28 11.25 -6.88
CA VAL A 91 4.28 11.24 -7.95
C VAL A 91 4.92 10.81 -9.28
N ASN A 92 6.07 11.37 -9.64
CA ASN A 92 6.76 11.03 -10.88
C ASN A 92 7.15 9.55 -10.97
N ARG A 93 7.59 8.96 -9.85
CA ARG A 93 8.10 7.59 -9.80
C ARG A 93 7.02 6.53 -9.67
N TRP A 94 5.98 6.76 -8.87
CA TRP A 94 4.97 5.76 -8.58
C TRP A 94 3.76 5.83 -9.51
N LYS A 95 3.41 7.02 -10.02
CA LYS A 95 2.22 7.19 -10.86
C LYS A 95 2.15 6.22 -12.05
N PRO A 96 3.21 5.99 -12.85
CA PRO A 96 3.10 5.09 -14.00
C PRO A 96 2.72 3.66 -13.62
N SER A 97 3.36 3.12 -12.58
CA SER A 97 3.12 1.77 -12.10
C SER A 97 1.73 1.63 -11.46
N VAL A 98 1.31 2.64 -10.69
CA VAL A 98 0.00 2.65 -10.05
C VAL A 98 -1.13 2.82 -11.07
N GLU A 99 -1.00 3.72 -12.04
CA GLU A 99 -2.00 3.85 -13.12
C GLU A 99 -2.12 2.57 -13.96
N ALA A 100 -1.02 1.85 -14.14
CA ALA A 100 -1.04 0.58 -14.85
C ALA A 100 -1.69 -0.55 -14.02
N LEU A 101 -1.42 -0.63 -12.71
CA LEU A 101 -1.68 -1.87 -11.94
C LEU A 101 -2.63 -1.69 -10.75
N MET A 102 -3.19 -0.50 -10.53
CA MET A 102 -4.19 -0.31 -9.48
C MET A 102 -5.39 -1.24 -9.73
N GLY A 103 -5.74 -2.00 -8.69
CA GLY A 103 -6.74 -3.07 -8.71
C GLY A 103 -6.14 -4.47 -8.58
N VAL A 104 -4.82 -4.60 -8.72
CA VAL A 104 -4.11 -5.84 -8.43
C VAL A 104 -3.78 -5.93 -6.93
N ASP A 105 -4.12 -7.06 -6.32
CA ASP A 105 -3.70 -7.40 -4.95
C ASP A 105 -2.21 -7.80 -4.93
N SER A 106 -1.34 -6.79 -4.97
CA SER A 106 0.11 -6.94 -4.85
C SER A 106 0.62 -5.99 -3.77
N PRO A 107 1.46 -6.46 -2.81
CA PRO A 107 1.91 -5.63 -1.69
C PRO A 107 2.50 -4.28 -2.09
N TRP A 108 3.42 -4.24 -3.06
CA TRP A 108 4.06 -3.00 -3.47
C TRP A 108 3.11 -2.09 -4.28
N VAL A 109 2.14 -2.68 -5.02
CA VAL A 109 1.12 -1.90 -5.73
C VAL A 109 0.20 -1.19 -4.74
N LEU A 110 -0.24 -1.88 -3.68
CA LEU A 110 -1.06 -1.31 -2.61
C LEU A 110 -0.31 -0.24 -1.82
N GLU A 111 0.97 -0.48 -1.52
CA GLU A 111 1.87 0.51 -0.89
C GLU A 111 1.93 1.79 -1.74
N CYS A 112 2.36 1.66 -2.99
CA CYS A 112 2.51 2.79 -3.92
C CYS A 112 1.17 3.49 -4.19
N ALA A 113 0.06 2.75 -4.26
CA ALA A 113 -1.26 3.34 -4.47
C ALA A 113 -1.66 4.26 -3.31
N GLY A 114 -1.62 3.79 -2.06
CA GLY A 114 -1.96 4.66 -0.93
C GLY A 114 -0.94 5.80 -0.76
N GLY A 115 0.35 5.51 -0.95
CA GLY A 115 1.41 6.51 -0.88
C GLY A 115 1.30 7.60 -1.97
N LEU A 116 0.89 7.27 -3.18
CA LEU A 116 0.64 8.24 -4.26
C LEU A 116 -0.53 9.18 -3.91
N GLY A 117 -1.61 8.63 -3.34
CA GLY A 117 -2.73 9.44 -2.85
C GLY A 117 -2.31 10.40 -1.74
N GLN A 118 -1.49 9.93 -0.80
CA GLN A 118 -0.90 10.76 0.26
C GLN A 118 0.02 11.86 -0.30
N ALA A 119 0.80 11.56 -1.35
CA ALA A 119 1.61 12.58 -2.02
C ALA A 119 0.75 13.65 -2.70
N TYR A 120 -0.39 13.28 -3.31
CA TYR A 120 -1.34 14.26 -3.84
C TYR A 120 -1.90 15.17 -2.74
N LEU A 121 -2.29 14.61 -1.59
CA LEU A 121 -2.74 15.41 -0.44
C LEU A 121 -1.65 16.37 0.05
N ALA A 122 -0.42 15.90 0.18
CA ALA A 122 0.71 16.70 0.65
C ALA A 122 1.07 17.86 -0.31
N LEU A 123 0.87 17.67 -1.61
CA LEU A 123 1.04 18.70 -2.64
C LEU A 123 -0.16 19.66 -2.75
N GLY A 124 -1.22 19.46 -1.96
CA GLY A 124 -2.47 20.22 -2.08
C GLY A 124 -3.27 19.91 -3.34
N LYS A 125 -2.95 18.84 -4.07
CA LYS A 125 -3.65 18.37 -5.27
C LYS A 125 -4.90 17.58 -4.86
N VAL A 126 -5.84 18.26 -4.20
CA VAL A 126 -7.01 17.64 -3.56
C VAL A 126 -7.89 16.89 -4.56
N ALA A 127 -8.13 17.46 -5.74
CA ALA A 127 -8.95 16.80 -6.77
C ALA A 127 -8.31 15.50 -7.30
N ASP A 128 -6.99 15.50 -7.46
CA ASP A 128 -6.23 14.30 -7.85
C ASP A 128 -6.31 13.24 -6.75
N ALA A 129 -6.14 13.64 -5.48
CA ALA A 129 -6.27 12.74 -4.33
C ALA A 129 -7.67 12.12 -4.22
N GLU A 130 -8.72 12.93 -4.34
CA GLU A 130 -10.11 12.45 -4.28
C GLU A 130 -10.41 11.45 -5.40
N THR A 131 -10.02 11.77 -6.64
CA THR A 131 -10.17 10.87 -7.79
C THR A 131 -9.41 9.57 -7.57
N HIS A 132 -8.17 9.67 -7.10
CA HIS A 132 -7.27 8.54 -6.88
C HIS A 132 -7.77 7.60 -5.78
N PHE A 133 -8.09 8.12 -4.60
CA PHE A 133 -8.63 7.31 -3.51
C PHE A 133 -10.04 6.79 -3.82
N GLY A 134 -10.82 7.51 -4.62
CA GLY A 134 -12.09 7.02 -5.18
C GLY A 134 -11.90 5.75 -6.01
N LYS A 135 -10.90 5.74 -6.91
CA LYS A 135 -10.53 4.54 -7.66
C LYS A 135 -10.03 3.42 -6.75
N MET A 136 -9.15 3.72 -5.79
CA MET A 136 -8.70 2.72 -4.82
C MET A 136 -9.88 2.09 -4.08
N LYS A 137 -10.84 2.89 -3.60
CA LYS A 137 -12.03 2.39 -2.90
C LYS A 137 -12.92 1.53 -3.80
N LYS A 138 -13.00 1.85 -5.10
CA LYS A 138 -13.73 1.04 -6.08
C LYS A 138 -13.07 -0.32 -6.29
N PHE A 139 -11.75 -0.38 -6.41
CA PHE A 139 -11.04 -1.63 -6.65
C PHE A 139 -10.87 -2.49 -5.40
N TYR A 140 -10.68 -1.87 -4.25
CA TYR A 140 -10.43 -2.55 -2.99
C TYR A 140 -11.63 -2.33 -2.06
N ALA A 141 -12.59 -3.25 -2.11
CA ALA A 141 -13.84 -3.13 -1.35
C ALA A 141 -13.68 -3.36 0.16
N GLN A 142 -12.64 -4.09 0.57
CA GLN A 142 -12.40 -4.46 1.97
C GLN A 142 -10.91 -4.58 2.30
N GLY A 143 -10.60 -4.66 3.58
CA GLY A 143 -9.23 -4.82 4.08
C GLY A 143 -8.43 -3.52 4.13
N PRO A 144 -7.11 -3.61 4.34
CA PRO A 144 -6.29 -2.43 4.64
C PRO A 144 -6.28 -1.38 3.52
N ALA A 145 -6.27 -1.81 2.26
CA ALA A 145 -6.31 -0.90 1.12
C ALA A 145 -7.64 -0.12 1.05
N ALA A 146 -8.76 -0.75 1.40
CA ALA A 146 -10.07 -0.11 1.45
C ALA A 146 -10.15 0.93 2.58
N LEU A 147 -9.56 0.61 3.74
CA LEU A 147 -9.44 1.53 4.87
C LEU A 147 -8.57 2.73 4.50
N ARG A 148 -7.37 2.51 3.94
CA ARG A 148 -6.47 3.58 3.44
C ARG A 148 -7.19 4.49 2.44
N ALA A 149 -7.92 3.91 1.49
CA ALA A 149 -8.73 4.67 0.54
C ALA A 149 -9.83 5.51 1.23
N SER A 150 -10.48 4.96 2.25
CA SER A 150 -11.54 5.66 2.99
C SER A 150 -10.99 6.79 3.86
N VAL A 151 -9.85 6.59 4.51
CA VAL A 151 -9.12 7.63 5.25
C VAL A 151 -8.68 8.74 4.29
N GLY A 152 -8.02 8.39 3.19
CA GLY A 152 -7.57 9.35 2.18
C GLY A 152 -8.71 10.15 1.55
N LEU A 153 -9.88 9.54 1.30
CA LEU A 153 -11.09 10.25 0.85
C LEU A 153 -11.65 11.20 1.91
N ALA A 154 -11.65 10.78 3.18
CA ALA A 154 -12.09 11.64 4.28
C ALA A 154 -11.16 12.87 4.38
N GLU A 155 -9.84 12.66 4.33
CA GLU A 155 -8.86 13.75 4.28
C GLU A 155 -9.08 14.64 3.06
N ALA A 156 -9.12 14.10 1.85
CA ALA A 156 -9.29 14.89 0.61
C ALA A 156 -10.54 15.78 0.67
N THR A 157 -11.66 15.23 1.12
CA THR A 157 -12.95 15.93 1.07
C THR A 157 -13.25 16.81 2.28
N GLN A 158 -12.69 16.50 3.46
CA GLN A 158 -13.06 17.16 4.73
C GLN A 158 -11.89 17.86 5.43
N ASN A 159 -10.70 17.94 4.82
CA ASN A 159 -9.51 18.48 5.50
C ASN A 159 -9.66 19.89 6.09
N ARG A 160 -10.62 20.68 5.57
CA ARG A 160 -10.88 22.06 5.99
C ARG A 160 -11.75 22.15 7.24
N ASP A 161 -12.53 21.11 7.53
CA ASP A 161 -13.37 21.00 8.73
C ASP A 161 -12.87 19.84 9.59
N ALA A 162 -12.03 20.16 10.57
CA ALA A 162 -11.46 19.17 11.46
C ALA A 162 -12.51 18.40 12.27
N GLY A 163 -13.66 19.01 12.58
CA GLY A 163 -14.74 18.34 13.30
C GLY A 163 -15.37 17.25 12.45
N VAL A 164 -15.74 17.57 11.21
CA VAL A 164 -16.32 16.61 10.27
C VAL A 164 -15.32 15.51 9.91
N LEU A 165 -14.05 15.85 9.71
CA LEU A 165 -12.99 14.87 9.46
C LEU A 165 -12.87 13.87 10.63
N LEU A 166 -12.87 14.35 11.88
CA LEU A 166 -12.80 13.47 13.05
C LEU A 166 -13.99 12.52 13.15
N GLU A 167 -15.21 12.97 12.88
CA GLU A 167 -16.38 12.07 12.87
C GLU A 167 -16.28 11.01 11.77
N LYS A 168 -15.84 11.38 10.56
CA LYS A 168 -15.60 10.40 9.50
C LYS A 168 -14.52 9.39 9.86
N LEU A 169 -13.42 9.83 10.49
CA LEU A 169 -12.37 8.94 10.94
C LEU A 169 -12.88 8.03 12.07
N LYS A 170 -13.71 8.53 12.98
CA LYS A 170 -14.33 7.72 14.04
C LYS A 170 -15.19 6.60 13.47
N GLU A 171 -15.96 6.87 12.41
CA GLU A 171 -16.76 5.83 11.71
C GLU A 171 -15.90 4.70 11.12
N LEU A 172 -14.62 4.96 10.83
CA LEU A 172 -13.69 3.97 10.30
C LEU A 172 -12.97 3.16 11.39
N GLU A 173 -13.08 3.52 12.68
CA GLU A 173 -12.34 2.85 13.78
C GLU A 173 -12.62 1.36 13.86
N GLY A 174 -13.86 0.93 13.59
CA GLY A 174 -14.25 -0.48 13.61
C GLY A 174 -13.59 -1.34 12.52
N GLN A 175 -12.93 -0.73 11.53
CA GLN A 175 -12.20 -1.42 10.46
C GLN A 175 -10.71 -1.61 10.79
N LEU A 176 -10.21 -0.96 11.85
CA LEU A 176 -8.82 -1.05 12.27
C LEU A 176 -8.52 -2.44 12.80
N LYS A 177 -7.44 -3.04 12.30
CA LYS A 177 -6.93 -4.33 12.78
C LYS A 177 -5.72 -4.13 13.67
N GLU A 178 -5.96 -3.59 14.85
CA GLU A 178 -4.93 -3.46 15.89
C GLU A 178 -4.52 -4.84 16.44
N GLY A 179 -3.25 -4.97 16.83
CA GLY A 179 -2.73 -6.19 17.44
C GLY A 179 -1.25 -6.11 17.73
N LEU A 180 -0.71 -7.08 18.48
CA LEU A 180 0.71 -7.10 18.85
C LEU A 180 1.65 -7.20 17.65
N ARG A 181 1.21 -7.85 16.57
CA ARG A 181 1.96 -8.03 15.32
C ARG A 181 1.02 -8.00 14.12
N PRO A 182 0.48 -6.82 13.74
CA PRO A 182 -0.40 -6.70 12.59
C PRO A 182 0.35 -7.06 11.31
N LEU A 183 -0.34 -7.44 10.24
CA LEU A 183 0.31 -7.61 8.94
C LEU A 183 0.83 -6.24 8.45
N ARG A 184 1.81 -6.24 7.53
CA ARG A 184 2.39 -4.99 7.02
C ARG A 184 1.32 -4.01 6.51
N ALA A 185 0.41 -4.51 5.67
CA ALA A 185 -0.67 -3.68 5.12
C ALA A 185 -1.60 -3.12 6.22
N ASP A 186 -1.89 -3.90 7.27
CA ASP A 186 -2.67 -3.42 8.42
C ASP A 186 -1.91 -2.29 9.15
N ARG A 187 -0.59 -2.43 9.34
CA ARG A 187 0.24 -1.38 9.96
C ARG A 187 0.24 -0.09 9.16
N GLU A 188 0.38 -0.17 7.83
CA GLU A 188 0.32 1.00 6.96
C GLU A 188 -1.04 1.71 7.06
N ALA A 189 -2.13 0.94 7.10
CA ALA A 189 -3.48 1.50 7.26
C ALA A 189 -3.69 2.14 8.63
N LEU A 190 -3.20 1.52 9.71
CA LEU A 190 -3.20 2.08 11.06
C LEU A 190 -2.38 3.38 11.11
N ALA A 191 -1.20 3.40 10.52
CA ALA A 191 -0.33 4.56 10.46
C ALA A 191 -1.00 5.74 9.76
N GLU A 192 -1.58 5.52 8.57
CA GLU A 192 -2.33 6.56 7.84
C GLU A 192 -3.55 7.05 8.63
N TYR A 193 -4.29 6.14 9.28
CA TYR A 193 -5.43 6.47 10.10
C TYR A 193 -5.07 7.42 11.26
N TYR A 194 -4.10 7.03 12.11
CA TYR A 194 -3.73 7.85 13.25
C TYR A 194 -3.02 9.14 12.82
N PHE A 195 -2.26 9.13 11.72
CA PHE A 195 -1.66 10.35 11.20
C PHE A 195 -2.74 11.36 10.78
N ALA A 196 -3.76 10.92 10.05
CA ALA A 196 -4.88 11.76 9.64
C ALA A 196 -5.66 12.29 10.85
N ARG A 197 -5.92 11.43 11.85
CA ARG A 197 -6.66 11.81 13.06
C ARG A 197 -5.86 12.79 13.94
N GLY A 198 -4.56 12.57 14.09
CA GLY A 198 -3.65 13.47 14.78
C GLY A 198 -3.61 14.86 14.13
N GLY A 199 -3.53 14.91 12.80
CA GLY A 199 -3.61 16.16 12.04
C GLY A 199 -4.96 16.88 12.20
N ALA A 200 -6.06 16.14 12.29
CA ALA A 200 -7.37 16.71 12.55
C ALA A 200 -7.47 17.27 13.99
N TYR A 201 -6.96 16.56 14.99
CA TYR A 201 -6.90 17.06 16.36
C TYR A 201 -6.00 18.30 16.49
N GLU A 202 -4.85 18.32 15.81
CA GLU A 202 -3.94 19.47 15.78
C GLU A 202 -4.66 20.71 15.22
N LYS A 203 -5.37 20.57 14.10
CA LYS A 203 -6.19 21.64 13.50
C LYS A 203 -7.32 22.12 14.40
N LYS A 204 -7.87 21.22 15.21
CA LYS A 204 -8.92 21.54 16.21
C LYS A 204 -8.34 22.20 17.48
N GLY A 205 -7.01 22.25 17.62
CA GLY A 205 -6.33 22.78 18.80
C GLY A 205 -6.20 21.78 19.95
N ASP A 206 -6.56 20.51 19.76
CA ASP A 206 -6.41 19.45 20.76
C ASP A 206 -5.01 18.82 20.65
N ALA A 207 -4.00 19.59 21.07
CA ALA A 207 -2.59 19.22 20.93
C ALA A 207 -2.22 17.93 21.68
N LYS A 208 -2.93 17.62 22.77
CA LYS A 208 -2.71 16.39 23.54
C LYS A 208 -3.08 15.16 22.72
N LYS A 209 -4.30 15.11 22.16
CA LYS A 209 -4.72 13.97 21.33
C LYS A 209 -3.94 13.87 20.03
N ALA A 210 -3.59 15.02 19.44
CA ALA A 210 -2.72 15.05 18.27
C ALA A 210 -1.36 14.39 18.57
N LEU A 211 -0.74 14.73 19.70
CA LEU A 211 0.51 14.15 20.15
C LEU A 211 0.39 12.64 20.38
N GLU A 212 -0.66 12.17 21.06
CA GLU A 212 -0.93 10.75 21.28
C GLU A 212 -1.00 9.97 19.96
N ASP A 213 -1.76 10.50 18.98
CA ASP A 213 -1.92 9.87 17.67
C ASP A 213 -0.61 9.85 16.86
N TYR A 214 0.13 10.96 16.83
CA TYR A 214 1.43 11.01 16.16
C TYR A 214 2.46 10.07 16.81
N LEU A 215 2.48 9.97 18.14
CA LEU A 215 3.34 9.01 18.82
C LEU A 215 2.95 7.57 18.49
N ARG A 216 1.66 7.27 18.35
CA ARG A 216 1.20 5.94 17.94
C ARG A 216 1.77 5.53 16.59
N VAL A 217 1.78 6.46 15.63
CA VAL A 217 2.41 6.26 14.32
C VAL A 217 3.92 6.08 14.48
N ALA A 218 4.61 7.01 15.14
CA ALA A 218 6.08 6.98 15.24
C ALA A 218 6.62 5.76 16.02
N THR A 219 5.85 5.23 16.98
CA THR A 219 6.33 4.17 17.89
C THR A 219 5.74 2.79 17.62
N LEU A 220 4.44 2.69 17.33
CA LEU A 220 3.75 1.40 17.18
C LEU A 220 3.60 0.99 15.71
N TYR A 221 3.40 1.97 14.84
CA TYR A 221 3.13 1.75 13.41
C TYR A 221 4.06 2.59 12.52
N PRO A 222 5.40 2.47 12.65
CA PRO A 222 6.33 3.36 11.96
C PRO A 222 6.45 3.07 10.45
N GLU A 223 5.66 2.15 9.91
CA GLU A 223 5.68 1.77 8.50
C GLU A 223 4.54 2.47 7.73
N PRO A 224 4.83 3.13 6.60
CA PRO A 224 6.15 3.28 5.99
C PRO A 224 7.06 4.24 6.78
N PRO A 225 8.40 4.07 6.78
CA PRO A 225 9.34 4.83 7.63
C PRO A 225 9.19 6.35 7.53
N SER A 226 8.88 6.83 6.33
CA SER A 226 8.53 8.21 6.01
C SER A 226 7.40 8.78 6.88
N LEU A 227 6.36 7.99 7.12
CA LEU A 227 5.17 8.42 7.86
C LEU A 227 5.45 8.40 9.35
N GLY A 228 6.21 7.40 9.82
CA GLY A 228 6.80 7.37 11.16
C GLY A 228 7.62 8.63 11.44
N GLN A 229 8.57 8.96 10.57
CA GLN A 229 9.42 10.16 10.72
C GLN A 229 8.61 11.46 10.72
N ARG A 230 7.65 11.61 9.79
CA ARG A 230 6.77 12.79 9.76
C ARG A 230 5.92 12.91 11.04
N ALA A 231 5.46 11.78 11.57
CA ALA A 231 4.71 11.78 12.82
C ALA A 231 5.61 12.16 14.01
N GLU A 232 6.86 11.69 14.03
CA GLU A 232 7.86 12.11 15.02
C GLU A 232 8.13 13.61 14.96
N GLU A 233 8.36 14.18 13.77
CA GLU A 233 8.56 15.62 13.57
C GLU A 233 7.36 16.44 14.08
N ARG A 234 6.13 15.97 13.79
CA ARG A 234 4.89 16.59 14.29
C ARG A 234 4.78 16.52 15.81
N ALA A 235 5.05 15.35 16.40
CA ALA A 235 5.04 15.14 17.84
C ALA A 235 6.06 16.05 18.55
N GLU A 236 7.28 16.16 18.01
CA GLU A 236 8.29 17.07 18.53
C GLU A 236 7.86 18.54 18.43
N GLY A 237 7.29 18.93 17.30
CA GLY A 237 6.76 20.28 17.10
C GLY A 237 5.72 20.65 18.15
N LEU A 238 4.79 19.74 18.43
CA LEU A 238 3.76 19.93 19.47
C LEU A 238 4.37 20.04 20.87
N ARG A 239 5.36 19.22 21.22
CA ARG A 239 6.07 19.29 22.51
C ARG A 239 6.83 20.61 22.68
N LYS A 240 7.49 21.07 21.62
CA LYS A 240 8.22 22.36 21.61
C LYS A 240 7.26 23.53 21.75
N ALA A 241 6.09 23.47 21.10
CA ALA A 241 5.06 24.51 21.16
C ALA A 241 4.28 24.52 22.48
N ASN A 242 4.14 23.37 23.15
CA ASN A 242 3.35 23.21 24.37
C ASN A 242 4.20 22.54 25.47
N LYS A 243 4.83 23.35 26.31
CA LYS A 243 5.72 22.86 27.39
C LYS A 243 5.01 21.96 28.41
N ASP A 244 3.69 22.10 28.53
CA ASP A 244 2.87 21.29 29.45
C ASP A 244 2.56 19.89 28.90
N LEU A 245 2.85 19.63 27.61
CA LEU A 245 2.79 18.27 27.03
C LEU A 245 4.08 17.46 27.27
N VAL A 246 5.08 18.05 27.94
CA VAL A 246 6.38 17.42 28.21
C VAL A 246 6.39 16.70 29.57
N THR A 247 5.32 16.81 30.36
CA THR A 247 5.28 16.29 31.73
C THR A 247 4.43 15.02 31.87
N GLU A 248 5.14 14.01 32.40
CA GLU A 248 4.82 12.62 32.79
C GLU A 248 4.66 11.55 31.70
#